data_AF-A0A6A5UVI8-F1
#
_entry.id   AF-A0A6A5UVI8-F1
#
_cell.length_a   1.000
_cell.length_b   1.000
_cell.length_c   1.000
_cell.angle_alpha   90.00
_cell.angle_beta   90.00
_cell.angle_gamma   90.00
#
_symmetry.space_group_name_H-M   'P 1'
#
loop_
_entity.id
_entity.type
_entity.pdbx_description
1 polymer ?
#
loop_
_entity_poly.entity_id
_entity_poly.type
_entity_poly.pdbx_seq_one_letter_code
_entity_poly.pdbx_strand_id
1 'polypeptide(L)'
;MAASRYSHIHFAFANIYSDFKVAMAPKVNEQFVKFMKTTSGVKKILNFGGWSFSTNHDTRPYFGRLNVVQFLKDNKLDDLDFDWEYPGATDISGSVLGSPEDGVYYLRFLQSVKAKLPASNTLSIALPASYWYLRNFPVDKMSATVDYFIHITYDLHGQWDYGSKDVRANANPGCPTGNCLRSHVNLTETMTALSMVTKAGVQASKIMIGVSSYGRSFKVADRSCTGVNCKFTGSNIQSDADPGDCTATSGYIADAELNMLLDA
;
A
#
# COMPACT_ATOMS: atom_id res chain seq x y z
N MET A 1 5.24 29.26 16.25
CA MET A 1 5.35 28.32 15.11
C MET A 1 4.11 27.44 15.13
N ALA A 2 3.29 27.44 14.08
CA ALA A 2 2.13 26.55 14.03
C ALA A 2 2.64 25.10 14.04
N ALA A 3 2.12 24.26 14.94
CA ALA A 3 2.42 22.84 14.93
C ALA A 3 1.95 22.24 13.59
N SER A 4 2.77 21.37 12.99
CA SER A 4 2.36 20.63 11.80
C SER A 4 1.08 19.82 12.10
N ARG A 5 0.16 19.73 11.14
CA ARG A 5 -1.01 18.83 11.23
C ARG A 5 -0.64 17.35 11.20
N TYR A 6 0.58 17.04 10.77
CA TYR A 6 1.11 15.68 10.64
C TYR A 6 2.26 15.45 11.61
N SER A 7 2.37 14.24 12.15
CA SER A 7 3.51 13.80 12.97
C SER A 7 4.61 13.14 12.13
N HIS A 8 4.22 12.39 11.10
CA HIS A 8 5.12 11.68 10.19
C HIS A 8 4.72 11.96 8.74
N ILE A 9 5.70 12.06 7.85
CA ILE A 9 5.50 12.16 6.40
C ILE A 9 6.40 11.12 5.75
N HIS A 10 5.79 10.20 5.00
CA HIS A 10 6.46 9.17 4.25
C HIS A 10 6.68 9.65 2.81
N PHE A 11 7.93 9.66 2.35
CA PHE A 11 8.23 9.86 0.94
C PHE A 11 8.16 8.52 0.21
N ALA A 12 7.10 8.35 -0.57
CA ALA A 12 6.84 7.18 -1.40
C ALA A 12 7.15 7.51 -2.88
N PHE A 13 8.03 6.80 -3.58
CA PHE A 13 8.88 5.70 -3.12
C PHE A 13 10.34 5.95 -3.50
N ALA A 14 11.23 5.44 -2.67
CA ALA A 14 12.63 5.23 -3.01
C ALA A 14 12.79 4.01 -3.91
N ASN A 15 13.72 4.06 -4.87
CA ASN A 15 14.09 2.91 -5.66
C ASN A 15 15.35 2.24 -5.12
N ILE A 16 15.42 0.94 -5.36
CA ILE A 16 16.62 0.13 -5.21
C ILE A 16 17.00 -0.37 -6.61
N TYR A 17 18.21 -0.05 -7.05
CA TYR A 17 18.71 -0.46 -8.35
C TYR A 17 19.42 -1.82 -8.27
N SER A 18 19.70 -2.42 -9.44
CA SER A 18 20.35 -3.74 -9.55
C SER A 18 21.75 -3.79 -8.92
N ASP A 19 22.41 -2.64 -8.75
CA ASP A 19 23.67 -2.49 -8.02
C ASP A 19 23.48 -2.25 -6.50
N PHE A 20 22.27 -2.46 -5.99
CA PHE A 20 21.86 -2.27 -4.59
C PHE A 20 21.94 -0.82 -4.08
N LYS A 21 22.13 0.16 -4.98
CA LYS A 21 22.07 1.57 -4.59
C LYS A 21 20.64 2.02 -4.41
N VAL A 22 20.45 2.85 -3.39
CA VAL A 22 19.19 3.58 -3.17
C VAL A 22 19.29 4.92 -3.88
N ALA A 23 18.31 5.23 -4.73
CA ALA A 23 18.15 6.57 -5.29
C ALA A 23 16.70 6.84 -5.67
N MET A 24 16.38 8.12 -5.88
CA MET A 24 15.07 8.52 -6.39
C MET A 24 15.02 8.31 -7.89
N ALA A 25 13.84 7.94 -8.43
CA ALA A 25 13.64 8.03 -9.87
C ALA A 25 13.84 9.49 -10.32
N PRO A 26 14.43 9.75 -11.51
CA PRO A 26 14.67 11.11 -11.98
C PRO A 26 13.43 12.01 -11.93
N LYS A 27 12.27 11.45 -12.29
CA LYS A 27 10.97 12.13 -12.31
C LYS A 27 10.45 12.57 -10.93
N VAL A 28 10.96 12.02 -9.82
CA VAL A 28 10.51 12.37 -8.45
C VAL A 28 11.60 13.05 -7.61
N ASN A 29 12.79 13.27 -8.18
CA ASN A 29 13.92 13.79 -7.42
C ASN A 29 13.68 15.23 -6.90
N GLU A 30 12.99 16.06 -7.68
CA GLU A 30 12.65 17.42 -7.25
C GLU A 30 11.72 17.42 -6.02
N GLN A 31 10.73 16.52 -6.03
CA GLN A 31 9.78 16.33 -4.93
C GLN A 31 10.52 15.83 -3.68
N PHE A 32 11.50 14.93 -3.84
CA PHE A 32 12.33 14.46 -2.73
C PHE A 32 13.14 15.61 -2.11
N VAL A 33 13.76 16.46 -2.92
CA VAL A 33 14.49 17.64 -2.43
C VAL A 33 13.55 18.59 -1.67
N LYS A 34 12.32 18.81 -2.15
CA LYS A 34 11.32 19.61 -1.44
C LYS A 34 10.93 18.97 -0.11
N PHE A 35 10.68 17.67 -0.10
CA PHE A 35 10.39 16.89 1.11
C PHE A 35 11.50 17.04 2.16
N MET A 36 12.77 16.91 1.75
CA MET A 36 13.91 17.02 2.66
C MET A 36 14.07 18.42 3.28
N LYS A 37 13.63 19.46 2.56
CA LYS A 37 13.60 20.85 3.03
C LYS A 37 12.43 21.16 3.96
N THR A 38 11.51 20.21 4.21
CA THR A 38 10.45 20.40 5.21
C THR A 38 11.08 20.52 6.60
N THR A 39 10.81 21.64 7.28
CA THR A 39 11.42 22.00 8.58
C THR A 39 10.45 21.93 9.75
N SER A 40 9.18 21.60 9.51
CA SER A 40 8.10 21.75 10.49
C SER A 40 7.83 20.49 11.30
N GLY A 41 8.55 20.26 12.40
CA GLY A 41 8.15 19.35 13.50
C GLY A 41 7.63 17.95 13.14
N VAL A 42 7.95 17.45 11.94
CA VAL A 42 7.49 16.18 11.38
C VAL A 42 8.67 15.25 11.21
N LYS A 43 8.42 13.96 11.36
CA LYS A 43 9.35 12.90 11.04
C LYS A 43 9.38 12.66 9.53
N LYS A 44 10.58 12.69 8.94
CA LYS A 44 10.81 12.44 7.51
C LYS A 44 11.19 10.98 7.29
N ILE A 45 10.25 10.22 6.75
CA ILE A 45 10.36 8.78 6.59
C ILE A 45 10.56 8.45 5.12
N LEU A 46 11.49 7.54 4.82
CA LEU A 46 11.67 7.04 3.46
C LEU A 46 11.01 5.68 3.31
N ASN A 47 10.07 5.58 2.36
CA ASN A 47 9.37 4.33 2.06
C ASN A 47 9.99 3.65 0.82
N PHE A 48 10.21 2.34 0.92
CA PHE A 48 10.65 1.46 -0.15
C PHE A 48 9.55 0.47 -0.55
N GLY A 49 9.36 0.27 -1.84
CA GLY A 49 8.41 -0.71 -2.37
C GLY A 49 7.26 -0.04 -3.09
N GLY A 50 6.04 -0.35 -2.63
CA GLY A 50 4.79 -0.05 -3.31
C GLY A 50 4.49 -1.03 -4.44
N TRP A 51 3.24 -1.02 -4.89
CA TRP A 51 2.72 -1.89 -5.94
C TRP A 51 3.68 -2.07 -7.13
N SER A 52 4.02 -1.01 -7.85
CA SER A 52 4.82 -1.13 -9.08
C SER A 52 6.22 -1.70 -8.86
N PHE A 53 6.90 -1.34 -7.75
CA PHE A 53 8.22 -1.90 -7.45
C PHE A 53 8.11 -3.39 -7.13
N SER A 54 7.09 -3.76 -6.36
CA SER A 54 6.87 -5.12 -5.90
C SER A 54 6.41 -6.08 -7.01
N THR A 55 5.66 -5.59 -8.00
CA THR A 55 5.12 -6.43 -9.07
C THR A 55 6.00 -6.46 -10.33
N ASN A 56 6.78 -5.41 -10.62
CA ASN A 56 7.53 -5.33 -11.88
C ASN A 56 8.95 -5.92 -11.80
N HIS A 57 9.44 -6.22 -10.59
CA HIS A 57 10.80 -6.67 -10.35
C HIS A 57 10.84 -7.82 -9.33
N ASP A 58 11.81 -8.73 -9.46
CA ASP A 58 12.10 -9.66 -8.38
C ASP A 58 12.77 -8.88 -7.24
N THR A 59 12.07 -8.73 -6.12
CA THR A 59 12.56 -7.97 -4.96
C THR A 59 13.42 -8.80 -4.02
N ARG A 60 13.42 -10.14 -4.15
CA ARG A 60 14.13 -11.06 -3.26
C ARG A 60 15.65 -10.85 -3.23
N PRO A 61 16.34 -10.58 -4.36
CA PRO A 61 17.78 -10.36 -4.36
C PRO A 61 18.23 -9.18 -3.48
N TYR A 62 17.35 -8.23 -3.21
CA TYR A 62 17.69 -7.04 -2.42
C TYR A 62 17.79 -7.35 -0.92
N PHE A 63 17.11 -8.37 -0.41
CA PHE A 63 17.15 -8.69 1.01
C PHE A 63 18.56 -9.08 1.47
N GLY A 64 19.12 -8.30 2.40
CA GLY A 64 20.43 -8.55 3.02
C GLY A 64 21.64 -7.85 2.37
N ARG A 65 21.49 -7.24 1.19
CA ARG A 65 22.56 -6.49 0.49
C ARG A 65 22.35 -4.97 0.48
N LEU A 66 21.25 -4.52 1.08
CA LEU A 66 20.81 -3.14 1.04
C LEU A 66 21.55 -2.24 2.01
N ASN A 67 21.95 -1.06 1.52
CA ASN A 67 22.53 0.00 2.33
C ASN A 67 21.52 1.12 2.67
N VAL A 68 20.27 0.74 2.95
CA VAL A 68 19.18 1.67 3.31
C VAL A 68 19.49 2.50 4.55
N VAL A 69 20.19 1.93 5.53
CA VAL A 69 20.56 2.64 6.76
C VAL A 69 21.61 3.71 6.49
N GLN A 70 22.56 3.47 5.59
CA GLN A 70 23.52 4.51 5.21
C GLN A 70 22.82 5.63 4.44
N PHE A 71 21.91 5.28 3.51
CA PHE A 71 21.13 6.29 2.80
C PHE A 71 20.32 7.17 3.77
N LEU A 72 19.71 6.58 4.80
CA LEU A 72 19.04 7.32 5.88
C LEU A 72 19.99 8.32 6.55
N LYS A 73 21.19 7.89 6.92
CA LYS A 73 22.20 8.74 7.59
C LYS A 73 22.67 9.87 6.69
N ASP A 74 23.02 9.56 5.44
CA ASP A 74 23.54 10.52 4.47
C ASP A 74 22.52 11.62 4.16
N ASN A 75 21.24 11.24 4.09
CA ASN A 75 20.15 12.18 3.82
C ASN A 75 19.53 12.78 5.08
N LYS A 76 19.98 12.41 6.29
CA LYS A 76 19.39 12.87 7.56
C LYS A 76 17.88 12.64 7.64
N LEU A 77 17.46 11.46 7.19
CA LEU A 77 16.09 10.97 7.35
C LEU A 77 15.86 10.52 8.80
N ASP A 78 14.62 10.62 9.25
CA ASP A 78 14.24 10.24 10.60
C ASP A 78 13.97 8.75 10.72
N ASP A 79 13.33 8.12 9.74
CA ASP A 79 12.85 6.74 9.87
C ASP A 79 12.80 6.03 8.52
N LEU A 80 12.56 4.71 8.55
CA LEU A 80 12.39 3.87 7.36
C LEU A 80 11.03 3.16 7.36
N ASP A 81 10.50 2.95 6.17
CA ASP A 81 9.25 2.24 5.93
C ASP A 81 9.40 1.29 4.75
N PHE A 82 8.76 0.12 4.80
CA PHE A 82 8.79 -0.86 3.72
C PHE A 82 7.39 -1.34 3.36
N ASP A 83 7.08 -1.31 2.08
CA ASP A 83 5.80 -1.66 1.50
C ASP A 83 6.00 -2.74 0.42
N TRP A 84 6.20 -3.99 0.85
CA TRP A 84 6.32 -5.11 -0.08
C TRP A 84 4.94 -5.71 -0.38
N GLU A 85 4.52 -5.60 -1.64
CA GLU A 85 3.22 -6.05 -2.12
C GLU A 85 3.29 -7.23 -3.13
N TYR A 86 3.09 -8.49 -2.75
CA TYR A 86 3.06 -9.02 -1.39
C TYR A 86 3.92 -10.29 -1.31
N PRO A 87 4.64 -10.52 -0.20
CA PRO A 87 5.34 -11.77 0.08
C PRO A 87 4.47 -13.00 -0.21
N GLY A 88 4.97 -13.93 -1.03
CA GLY A 88 4.30 -15.20 -1.31
C GLY A 88 3.01 -15.10 -2.15
N ALA A 89 2.73 -13.95 -2.77
CA ALA A 89 1.63 -13.82 -3.72
C ALA A 89 1.95 -14.55 -5.03
N THR A 90 1.01 -15.35 -5.52
CA THR A 90 1.17 -16.16 -6.75
C THR A 90 0.13 -15.83 -7.82
N ASP A 91 -0.78 -14.91 -7.51
CA ASP A 91 -1.99 -14.60 -8.28
C ASP A 91 -1.93 -13.22 -8.97
N ILE A 92 -0.83 -12.48 -8.81
CA ILE A 92 -0.64 -11.18 -9.44
C ILE A 92 -0.08 -11.38 -10.85
N SER A 93 -0.93 -11.15 -11.86
CA SER A 93 -0.57 -11.30 -13.27
C SER A 93 0.61 -10.41 -13.66
N GLY A 94 1.55 -10.96 -14.44
CA GLY A 94 2.73 -10.25 -14.91
C GLY A 94 3.84 -10.05 -13.86
N SER A 95 3.60 -10.46 -12.61
CA SER A 95 4.61 -10.40 -11.55
C SER A 95 5.44 -11.68 -11.45
N VAL A 96 6.57 -11.57 -10.77
CA VAL A 96 7.36 -12.74 -10.37
C VAL A 96 6.60 -13.50 -9.29
N LEU A 97 6.38 -14.80 -9.48
CA LEU A 97 5.68 -15.63 -8.50
C LEU A 97 6.41 -15.61 -7.15
N GLY A 98 5.66 -15.30 -6.11
CA GLY A 98 6.10 -15.37 -4.72
C GLY A 98 6.35 -16.80 -4.27
N SER A 99 7.14 -16.92 -3.20
CA SER A 99 7.48 -18.17 -2.52
C SER A 99 6.84 -18.23 -1.13
N PRO A 100 6.48 -19.42 -0.60
CA PRO A 100 6.02 -19.57 0.78
C PRO A 100 7.01 -19.01 1.84
N GLU A 101 8.29 -18.95 1.51
CA GLU A 101 9.36 -18.47 2.40
C GLU A 101 9.51 -16.94 2.41
N ASP A 102 8.85 -16.22 1.48
CA ASP A 102 9.02 -14.78 1.31
C ASP A 102 8.76 -14.00 2.60
N GLY A 103 7.73 -14.38 3.35
CA GLY A 103 7.42 -13.74 4.65
C GLY A 103 8.52 -13.93 5.69
N VAL A 104 9.16 -15.09 5.70
CA VAL A 104 10.30 -15.39 6.60
C VAL A 104 11.53 -14.59 6.18
N TYR A 105 11.79 -14.49 4.87
CA TYR A 105 12.88 -13.65 4.36
C TYR A 105 12.63 -12.17 4.63
N TYR A 106 11.39 -11.70 4.50
CA TYR A 106 11.04 -10.34 4.82
C TYR A 106 11.27 -10.03 6.29
N LEU A 107 10.83 -10.90 7.20
CA LEU A 107 11.10 -10.76 8.64
C LEU A 107 12.61 -10.67 8.94
N ARG A 108 13.41 -11.58 8.36
CA ARG A 108 14.87 -11.56 8.54
C ARG A 108 15.50 -10.28 8.02
N PHE A 109 15.00 -9.77 6.90
CA PHE A 109 15.43 -8.49 6.36
C PHE A 109 15.11 -7.34 7.31
N LEU A 110 13.86 -7.24 7.79
CA LEU A 110 13.45 -6.21 8.74
C LEU A 110 14.28 -6.25 10.03
N GLN A 111 14.56 -7.44 10.56
CA GLN A 111 15.44 -7.62 11.72
C GLN A 111 16.86 -7.12 11.45
N SER A 112 17.42 -7.41 10.27
CA SER A 112 18.75 -6.94 9.85
C SER A 112 18.80 -5.41 9.71
N VAL A 113 17.76 -4.79 9.17
CA VAL A 113 17.63 -3.33 9.09
C VAL A 113 17.53 -2.75 10.50
N LYS A 114 16.61 -3.24 11.33
CA LYS A 114 16.39 -2.74 12.71
C LYS A 114 17.65 -2.84 13.56
N ALA A 115 18.43 -3.92 13.43
CA ALA A 115 19.69 -4.10 14.16
C ALA A 115 20.78 -3.08 13.79
N LYS A 116 20.73 -2.51 12.58
CA LYS A 116 21.69 -1.50 12.10
C LYS A 116 21.17 -0.07 12.27
N LEU A 117 19.86 0.09 12.40
CA LEU A 117 19.20 1.37 12.55
C LEU A 117 19.54 1.99 13.92
N PRO A 118 19.83 3.29 14.03
CA PRO A 118 20.08 3.89 15.33
C PRO A 118 18.85 3.77 16.23
N ALA A 119 19.06 3.62 17.54
CA ALA A 119 17.97 3.35 18.50
C ALA A 119 16.89 4.44 18.55
N SER A 120 17.22 5.68 18.15
CA SER A 120 16.30 6.82 18.07
C SER A 120 15.37 6.79 16.86
N ASN A 121 15.62 5.91 15.89
CA ASN A 121 14.91 5.85 14.63
C ASN A 121 13.94 4.64 14.64
N THR A 122 12.84 4.81 13.92
CA THR A 122 11.78 3.82 13.79
C THR A 122 11.81 3.12 12.42
N LEU A 123 11.20 1.94 12.42
CA LEU A 123 11.00 1.09 11.27
C LEU A 123 9.51 0.73 11.22
N SER A 124 8.85 1.00 10.11
CA SER A 124 7.48 0.57 9.85
C SER A 124 7.38 -0.32 8.62
N ILE A 125 6.25 -1.00 8.49
CA ILE A 125 5.86 -1.67 7.25
C ILE A 125 4.39 -1.44 6.94
N ALA A 126 4.04 -1.59 5.67
CA ALA A 126 2.65 -1.68 5.25
C ALA A 126 2.10 -3.12 5.39
N LEU A 127 0.83 -3.25 5.77
CA LEU A 127 0.11 -4.52 5.85
C LEU A 127 -1.17 -4.49 5.00
N PRO A 128 -1.42 -5.52 4.17
CA PRO A 128 -2.66 -5.60 3.39
C PRO A 128 -3.87 -5.88 4.28
N ALA A 129 -5.03 -5.31 3.94
CA ALA A 129 -6.30 -5.63 4.60
C ALA A 129 -6.83 -7.04 4.27
N SER A 130 -6.50 -7.57 3.09
CA SER A 130 -6.95 -8.89 2.67
C SER A 130 -6.21 -10.02 3.40
N TYR A 131 -6.95 -10.97 3.97
CA TYR A 131 -6.39 -12.19 4.55
C TYR A 131 -5.52 -12.95 3.53
N TRP A 132 -5.92 -12.93 2.26
CA TRP A 132 -5.24 -13.69 1.21
C TRP A 132 -3.77 -13.27 1.06
N TYR A 133 -3.48 -11.98 1.17
CA TYR A 133 -2.11 -11.46 1.15
C TYR A 133 -1.48 -11.43 2.55
N LEU A 134 -2.26 -11.14 3.58
CA LEU A 134 -1.77 -11.04 4.96
C LEU A 134 -1.24 -12.37 5.51
N ARG A 135 -1.80 -13.51 5.13
CA ARG A 135 -1.45 -14.83 5.71
C ARG A 135 0.03 -15.23 5.57
N ASN A 136 0.75 -14.63 4.62
CA ASN A 136 2.17 -14.91 4.41
C ASN A 136 3.07 -14.03 5.29
N PHE A 137 2.53 -13.03 5.98
CA PHE A 137 3.28 -12.18 6.89
C PHE A 137 3.29 -12.81 8.29
N PRO A 138 4.46 -13.15 8.88
CA PRO A 138 4.56 -13.54 10.28
C PRO A 138 4.40 -12.31 11.20
N VAL A 139 3.19 -11.75 11.23
CA VAL A 139 2.88 -10.43 11.83
C VAL A 139 3.17 -10.36 13.33
N ASP A 140 3.01 -11.46 14.05
CA ASP A 140 3.35 -11.60 15.47
C ASP A 140 4.85 -11.33 15.70
N LYS A 141 5.70 -11.95 14.89
CA LYS A 141 7.17 -11.80 14.95
C LYS A 141 7.62 -10.47 14.38
N MET A 142 6.96 -9.99 13.33
CA MET A 142 7.21 -8.64 12.79
C MET A 142 6.88 -7.56 13.82
N SER A 143 5.83 -7.74 14.63
CA SER A 143 5.42 -6.79 15.69
C SER A 143 6.46 -6.63 16.78
N ALA A 144 7.30 -7.64 17.01
CA ALA A 144 8.46 -7.55 17.90
C ALA A 144 9.65 -6.81 17.27
N THR A 145 9.65 -6.60 15.95
CA THR A 145 10.76 -6.01 15.18
C THR A 145 10.48 -4.56 14.78
N VAL A 146 9.28 -4.29 14.26
CA VAL A 146 8.88 -2.97 13.75
C VAL A 146 8.22 -2.15 14.85
N ASP A 147 8.29 -0.83 14.72
CA ASP A 147 7.73 0.11 15.70
C ASP A 147 6.22 0.28 15.50
N TYR A 148 5.75 0.31 14.25
CA TYR A 148 4.34 0.37 13.90
C TYR A 148 4.08 -0.20 12.50
N PHE A 149 2.80 -0.42 12.19
CA PHE A 149 2.28 -0.92 10.93
C PHE A 149 1.36 0.11 10.30
N ILE A 150 1.48 0.30 8.99
CA ILE A 150 0.51 1.05 8.19
C ILE A 150 -0.44 0.02 7.58
N HIS A 151 -1.68 -0.03 8.05
CA HIS A 151 -2.64 -0.99 7.56
C HIS A 151 -3.41 -0.42 6.37
N ILE A 152 -3.15 -0.95 5.18
CA ILE A 152 -3.75 -0.52 3.91
C ILE A 152 -5.21 -0.99 3.86
N THR A 153 -6.10 -0.26 4.54
CA THR A 153 -7.55 -0.54 4.67
C THR A 153 -8.41 0.22 3.66
N TYR A 154 -7.88 0.33 2.45
CA TYR A 154 -8.53 0.85 1.25
C TYR A 154 -8.18 -0.08 0.09
N ASP A 155 -8.76 0.15 -1.09
CA ASP A 155 -8.68 -0.77 -2.22
C ASP A 155 -9.20 -2.17 -1.90
N LEU A 156 -10.27 -2.20 -1.08
CA LEU A 156 -11.00 -3.43 -0.76
C LEU A 156 -11.75 -3.98 -1.97
N HIS A 157 -12.21 -3.08 -2.85
CA HIS A 157 -12.93 -3.36 -4.08
C HIS A 157 -12.44 -2.49 -5.22
N GLY A 158 -12.53 -3.00 -6.44
CA GLY A 158 -12.03 -2.31 -7.62
C GLY A 158 -12.34 -3.05 -8.91
N GLN A 159 -11.81 -2.55 -10.02
CA GLN A 159 -12.03 -3.13 -11.35
C GLN A 159 -11.65 -4.62 -11.42
N TRP A 160 -10.65 -5.03 -10.65
CA TRP A 160 -10.16 -6.40 -10.55
C TRP A 160 -11.22 -7.40 -10.05
N ASP A 161 -12.31 -6.94 -9.43
CA ASP A 161 -13.41 -7.81 -9.01
C ASP A 161 -14.22 -8.37 -10.19
N TYR A 162 -14.14 -7.75 -11.38
CA TYR A 162 -14.90 -8.18 -12.56
C TYR A 162 -14.64 -9.64 -12.92
N GLY A 163 -15.68 -10.47 -12.95
CA GLY A 163 -15.55 -11.88 -13.29
C GLY A 163 -14.78 -12.70 -12.26
N SER A 164 -14.39 -12.11 -11.12
CA SER A 164 -13.81 -12.84 -10.00
C SER A 164 -14.85 -13.83 -9.48
N LYS A 165 -14.57 -15.12 -9.69
CA LYS A 165 -15.31 -16.21 -9.03
C LYS A 165 -14.78 -16.48 -7.63
N ASP A 166 -13.67 -15.84 -7.26
CA ASP A 166 -13.03 -16.03 -5.98
C ASP A 166 -13.75 -15.25 -4.89
N VAL A 167 -14.67 -15.97 -4.27
CA VAL A 167 -15.23 -15.74 -2.92
C VAL A 167 -14.18 -15.67 -1.80
N ARG A 168 -12.87 -15.59 -2.11
CA ARG A 168 -11.72 -15.78 -1.18
C ARG A 168 -11.66 -14.86 0.03
N ALA A 169 -12.51 -13.85 0.13
CA ALA A 169 -12.66 -13.07 1.37
C ALA A 169 -14.00 -12.33 1.52
N ASN A 170 -15.12 -12.80 0.97
CA ASN A 170 -16.38 -12.00 0.93
C ASN A 170 -16.25 -10.70 0.13
N ALA A 171 -15.38 -10.62 -0.89
CA ALA A 171 -15.18 -9.37 -1.62
C ALA A 171 -16.43 -8.90 -2.40
N ASN A 172 -17.39 -9.78 -2.69
CA ASN A 172 -18.65 -9.32 -3.28
C ASN A 172 -19.82 -10.26 -2.97
N PRO A 173 -20.29 -10.32 -1.70
CA PRO A 173 -21.38 -11.20 -1.32
C PRO A 173 -22.62 -10.82 -2.12
N GLY A 174 -23.29 -11.81 -2.69
CA GLY A 174 -24.47 -11.60 -3.53
C GLY A 174 -24.18 -11.07 -4.93
N CYS A 175 -22.92 -11.05 -5.39
CA CYS A 175 -22.59 -10.67 -6.77
C CYS A 175 -21.85 -11.80 -7.54
N PRO A 176 -22.56 -12.75 -8.16
CA PRO A 176 -21.94 -13.90 -8.82
C PRO A 176 -20.99 -13.55 -9.98
N THR A 177 -21.17 -12.38 -10.59
CA THR A 177 -20.33 -11.89 -11.70
C THR A 177 -19.18 -11.00 -11.21
N GLY A 178 -19.07 -10.74 -9.90
CA GLY A 178 -18.04 -9.92 -9.28
C GLY A 178 -18.09 -8.42 -9.60
N ASN A 179 -18.86 -8.03 -10.62
CA ASN A 179 -18.90 -6.67 -11.14
C ASN A 179 -20.00 -5.78 -10.55
N CYS A 180 -20.39 -5.99 -9.29
CA CYS A 180 -21.33 -5.10 -8.61
C CYS A 180 -20.58 -3.94 -7.97
N LEU A 181 -21.20 -2.76 -7.94
CA LEU A 181 -20.62 -1.58 -7.31
C LEU A 181 -20.40 -1.82 -5.81
N ARG A 182 -19.15 -1.73 -5.39
CA ARG A 182 -18.77 -1.81 -3.98
C ARG A 182 -17.77 -0.71 -3.68
N SER A 183 -17.83 -0.19 -2.47
CA SER A 183 -16.94 0.90 -2.04
C SER A 183 -15.56 0.34 -1.72
N HIS A 184 -14.50 0.89 -2.32
CA HIS A 184 -13.14 0.45 -2.02
C HIS A 184 -12.69 0.73 -0.56
N VAL A 185 -13.52 1.46 0.20
CA VAL A 185 -13.41 1.66 1.65
C VAL A 185 -14.72 1.22 2.33
N ASN A 186 -14.64 0.39 3.37
CA ASN A 186 -15.80 -0.15 4.05
C ASN A 186 -15.49 -0.41 5.53
N LEU A 187 -16.24 0.21 6.44
CA LEU A 187 -16.01 0.12 7.88
C LEU A 187 -16.03 -1.33 8.40
N THR A 188 -16.96 -2.16 7.94
CA THR A 188 -17.06 -3.56 8.40
C THR A 188 -15.84 -4.37 8.00
N GLU A 189 -15.35 -4.16 6.78
CA GLU A 189 -14.16 -4.83 6.26
C GLU A 189 -12.89 -4.28 6.91
N THR A 190 -12.79 -2.96 7.13
CA THR A 190 -11.71 -2.35 7.92
C THR A 190 -11.65 -2.94 9.33
N MET A 191 -12.79 -3.08 10.01
CA MET A 191 -12.85 -3.69 11.35
C MET A 191 -12.46 -5.17 11.33
N THR A 192 -12.81 -5.89 10.26
CA THR A 192 -12.40 -7.29 10.07
C THR A 192 -10.89 -7.39 9.88
N ALA A 193 -10.30 -6.53 9.03
CA ALA A 193 -8.86 -6.44 8.80
C ALA A 193 -8.09 -6.16 10.11
N LEU A 194 -8.56 -5.17 10.88
CA LEU A 194 -8.01 -4.87 12.21
C LEU A 194 -8.13 -6.05 13.18
N SER A 195 -9.26 -6.76 13.17
CA SER A 195 -9.43 -7.95 14.02
C SER A 195 -8.44 -9.05 13.65
N MET A 196 -8.06 -9.21 12.38
CA MET A 196 -7.11 -10.25 11.97
C MET A 196 -5.73 -10.02 12.57
N VAL A 197 -5.18 -8.81 12.40
CA VAL A 197 -3.83 -8.49 12.90
C VAL A 197 -3.76 -8.45 14.43
N THR A 198 -4.81 -7.93 15.10
CA THR A 198 -4.84 -7.88 16.56
C THR A 198 -5.00 -9.26 17.19
N LYS A 199 -5.84 -10.14 16.61
CA LYS A 199 -5.94 -11.55 17.06
C LYS A 199 -4.68 -12.36 16.78
N ALA A 200 -3.88 -11.95 15.79
CA ALA A 200 -2.56 -12.49 15.55
C ALA A 200 -1.47 -11.95 16.52
N GLY A 201 -1.84 -11.12 17.51
CA GLY A 201 -0.92 -10.66 18.57
C GLY A 201 -0.30 -9.28 18.35
N VAL A 202 -0.71 -8.55 17.30
CA VAL A 202 -0.28 -7.15 17.11
C VAL A 202 -1.02 -6.26 18.10
N GLN A 203 -0.27 -5.44 18.85
CA GLN A 203 -0.87 -4.45 19.75
C GLN A 203 -1.58 -3.36 18.94
N ALA A 204 -2.81 -3.02 19.30
CA ALA A 204 -3.60 -2.01 18.59
C ALA A 204 -2.89 -0.64 18.52
N SER A 205 -2.11 -0.27 19.55
CA SER A 205 -1.31 0.95 19.60
C SER A 205 -0.19 1.03 18.54
N LYS A 206 0.15 -0.09 17.90
CA LYS A 206 1.12 -0.15 16.81
C LYS A 206 0.48 -0.06 15.43
N ILE A 207 -0.84 0.09 15.31
CA ILE A 207 -1.52 0.04 14.02
C ILE A 207 -1.98 1.45 13.64
N MET A 208 -1.53 1.91 12.47
CA MET A 208 -2.01 3.11 11.81
C MET A 208 -3.03 2.70 10.73
N ILE A 209 -4.28 3.15 10.85
CA ILE A 209 -5.35 2.82 9.91
C ILE A 209 -5.17 3.66 8.64
N GLY A 210 -5.12 3.00 7.49
CA GLY A 210 -5.04 3.65 6.19
C GLY A 210 -6.35 4.31 5.79
N VAL A 211 -6.27 5.56 5.34
CA VAL A 211 -7.38 6.33 4.76
C VAL A 211 -6.92 6.84 3.41
N SER A 212 -7.65 6.52 2.35
CA SER A 212 -7.32 6.95 0.99
C SER A 212 -7.75 8.40 0.75
N SER A 213 -6.92 9.14 0.02
CA SER A 213 -7.26 10.47 -0.53
C SER A 213 -7.65 10.36 -2.02
N TYR A 214 -8.29 9.25 -2.38
CA TYR A 214 -8.74 8.90 -3.72
C TYR A 214 -9.88 7.88 -3.63
N GLY A 215 -10.61 7.73 -4.73
CA GLY A 215 -11.63 6.70 -4.94
C GLY A 215 -11.26 5.72 -6.06
N ARG A 216 -11.96 4.58 -6.10
CA ARG A 216 -12.00 3.69 -7.28
C ARG A 216 -13.23 4.01 -8.12
N SER A 217 -13.02 4.30 -9.40
CA SER A 217 -14.09 4.68 -10.33
C SER A 217 -14.53 3.50 -11.20
N PHE A 218 -15.78 3.53 -11.66
CA PHE A 218 -16.39 2.46 -12.44
C PHE A 218 -17.29 3.04 -13.53
N LYS A 219 -17.30 2.42 -14.72
CA LYS A 219 -18.34 2.69 -15.72
C LYS A 219 -19.56 1.85 -15.40
N VAL A 220 -20.65 2.50 -14.98
CA VAL A 220 -21.92 1.81 -14.71
C VAL A 220 -22.52 1.27 -16.00
N ALA A 221 -23.02 0.04 -15.97
CA ALA A 221 -23.65 -0.62 -17.11
C ALA A 221 -25.02 -0.01 -17.45
N ASP A 222 -25.72 0.52 -16.45
CA ASP A 222 -27.00 1.21 -16.58
C ASP A 222 -26.97 2.50 -15.75
N ARG A 223 -27.10 3.65 -16.42
CA ARG A 223 -27.08 4.98 -15.79
C ARG A 223 -28.26 5.22 -14.86
N SER A 224 -29.38 4.51 -15.05
CA SER A 224 -30.55 4.62 -14.18
C SER A 224 -30.36 3.87 -12.85
N CYS A 225 -29.35 3.01 -12.76
CA CYS A 225 -29.07 2.21 -11.60
C CYS A 225 -28.08 2.93 -10.66
N THR A 226 -28.52 3.25 -9.44
CA THR A 226 -27.72 3.99 -8.44
C THR A 226 -27.45 3.21 -7.15
N GLY A 227 -27.96 1.99 -7.03
CA GLY A 227 -27.76 1.12 -5.87
C GLY A 227 -26.45 0.32 -5.88
N VAL A 228 -26.13 -0.30 -4.74
CA VAL A 228 -24.92 -1.13 -4.61
C VAL A 228 -24.94 -2.37 -5.52
N ASN A 229 -26.11 -2.90 -5.89
CA ASN A 229 -26.19 -4.06 -6.79
C ASN A 229 -26.09 -3.70 -8.28
N CYS A 230 -25.92 -2.42 -8.60
CA CYS A 230 -25.66 -1.98 -9.97
C CYS A 230 -24.34 -2.57 -10.46
N LYS A 231 -24.28 -2.82 -11.75
CA LYS A 231 -23.12 -3.46 -12.36
C LYS A 231 -22.22 -2.44 -13.04
N PHE A 232 -20.93 -2.73 -13.07
CA PHE A 232 -19.95 -2.00 -13.87
C PHE A 232 -19.45 -2.83 -15.07
N THR A 233 -18.93 -2.16 -16.09
CA THR A 233 -18.40 -2.76 -17.32
C THR A 233 -16.87 -2.87 -17.32
N GLY A 234 -16.29 -3.40 -18.41
CA GLY A 234 -14.86 -3.66 -18.55
C GLY A 234 -14.49 -5.12 -18.33
N SER A 235 -13.26 -5.35 -17.85
CA SER A 235 -12.72 -6.66 -17.48
C SER A 235 -11.94 -6.55 -16.17
N ASN A 236 -11.41 -7.66 -15.63
CA ASN A 236 -10.58 -7.64 -14.42
C ASN A 236 -9.24 -6.89 -14.58
N ILE A 237 -8.83 -6.58 -15.80
CA ILE A 237 -7.56 -5.91 -16.11
C ILE A 237 -7.74 -4.58 -16.84
N GLN A 238 -8.97 -4.21 -17.20
CA GLN A 238 -9.26 -3.00 -17.96
C GLN A 238 -10.54 -2.36 -17.44
N SER A 239 -10.42 -1.11 -17.00
CA SER A 239 -11.56 -0.29 -16.60
C SER A 239 -12.10 0.52 -17.77
N ASP A 240 -13.41 0.53 -17.93
CA ASP A 240 -14.12 1.39 -18.88
C ASP A 240 -14.45 2.77 -18.29
N ALA A 241 -14.08 3.02 -17.03
CA ALA A 241 -14.30 4.32 -16.40
C ALA A 241 -13.45 5.39 -17.11
N ASP A 242 -14.02 6.58 -17.26
CA ASP A 242 -13.30 7.70 -17.83
C ASP A 242 -12.15 8.09 -16.86
N PRO A 243 -10.92 8.31 -17.35
CA PRO A 243 -9.80 8.71 -16.50
C PRO A 243 -9.99 10.12 -15.95
N GLY A 244 -9.49 10.40 -14.74
CA GLY A 244 -9.44 11.76 -14.21
C GLY A 244 -8.48 12.65 -15.00
N ASP A 245 -8.76 13.95 -15.07
CA ASP A 245 -7.98 14.92 -15.86
C ASP A 245 -6.52 15.07 -15.40
N CYS A 246 -6.27 14.93 -14.10
CA CYS A 246 -4.95 15.05 -13.50
C CYS A 246 -4.27 13.69 -13.33
N THR A 247 -5.03 12.70 -12.85
CA THR A 247 -4.50 11.36 -12.57
C THR A 247 -4.34 10.50 -13.81
N ALA A 248 -5.08 10.83 -14.88
CA ALA A 248 -5.01 10.20 -16.19
C ALA A 248 -5.08 8.66 -16.15
N THR A 249 -5.80 8.11 -15.16
CA THR A 249 -5.86 6.66 -14.91
C THR A 249 -7.31 6.21 -14.76
N SER A 250 -7.80 5.37 -15.68
CA SER A 250 -9.13 4.77 -15.58
C SER A 250 -9.25 3.85 -14.35
N GLY A 251 -10.38 3.91 -13.65
CA GLY A 251 -10.62 3.12 -12.44
C GLY A 251 -10.05 3.72 -11.16
N TYR A 252 -9.43 4.90 -11.23
CA TYR A 252 -8.88 5.65 -10.11
C TYR A 252 -9.25 7.12 -10.27
N ILE A 253 -9.57 7.81 -9.18
CA ILE A 253 -9.85 9.24 -9.21
C ILE A 253 -9.42 9.89 -7.89
N ALA A 254 -8.65 10.96 -7.96
CA ALA A 254 -8.19 11.66 -6.76
C ALA A 254 -9.36 12.38 -6.07
N ASP A 255 -9.28 12.56 -4.75
CA ASP A 255 -10.31 13.29 -3.99
C ASP A 255 -10.49 14.73 -4.50
N ALA A 256 -9.40 15.38 -4.93
CA ALA A 256 -9.46 16.70 -5.56
C ALA A 256 -10.24 16.69 -6.89
N GLU A 257 -10.08 15.65 -7.72
CA GLU A 257 -10.82 15.50 -8.98
C GLU A 257 -12.30 15.18 -8.71
N LEU A 258 -12.59 14.39 -7.67
CA LEU A 258 -13.97 14.14 -7.22
C LEU A 258 -14.67 15.43 -6.79
N ASN A 259 -14.00 16.28 -6.01
CA ASN A 259 -14.55 17.57 -5.59
C ASN A 259 -14.85 18.47 -6.80
N MET A 260 -13.97 18.49 -7.81
CA MET A 260 -14.23 19.23 -9.06
C MET A 260 -15.48 18.73 -9.81
N LEU A 261 -15.78 17.43 -9.76
CA LEU A 261 -16.99 16.87 -10.37
C LEU A 261 -18.27 17.17 -9.57
N LEU A 262 -18.16 17.27 -8.24
CA LEU A 262 -19.30 17.57 -7.37
C LEU A 262 -19.67 19.06 -7.37
N ASP A 263 -18.70 19.93 -7.64
CA ASP A 263 -18.87 21.38 -7.73
C ASP A 263 -19.33 21.87 -9.12
N ALA A 264 -19.39 20.99 -10.12
CA ALA A 264 -19.77 21.28 -11.50
C ALA A 264 -21.28 21.21 -11.75
#